data_AF-A0A5E7YCW5-F1
#
_entry.id   AF-A0A5E7YCW5-F1
#
_cell.length_a   1.000
_cell.length_b   1.000
_cell.length_c   1.000
_cell.angle_alpha   90.00
_cell.angle_beta   90.00
_cell.angle_gamma   90.00
#
_symmetry.space_group_name_H-M   'P 1'
#
loop_
_entity.id
_entity.type
_entity.pdbx_description
1 polymer ?
#
loop_
_entity_poly.entity_id
_entity_poly.type
_entity_poly.pdbx_seq_one_letter_code
_entity_poly.pdbx_strand_id
1 'polypeptide(L)'
;MKQPFVFQKISNHGSSNPIVARLAIQTFDLIQWLNVSDEEKKAIIDNYLDLQRRLLNCFDIQQRLLAARDKALSGAVEIWKSGQNTVPHVIGMQDEVENFLFSAKTYLREVARLLNNLFRANLPNEAAIFWDPKGGESKVAQWANDRFGEDHGTTRMLLSEADWIGEIVRKRNAVEHPNGKSGVLKVVNYERIAAGIIPPHWSREGASPIGPTDLYKDISVTIDNFLKLGEDLLIEAIRNDPAFPQIILAFVPEKDRDPKAPVRIRATVDLRQKR
;
A
#
# COMPACT_ATOMS: atom_id res chain seq x y z
N MET A 1 48.50 3.36 -1.51
CA MET A 1 47.58 3.00 -0.41
C MET A 1 46.28 2.51 -1.04
N LYS A 2 45.77 1.32 -0.67
CA LYS A 2 44.43 0.89 -1.07
C LYS A 2 43.42 1.68 -0.24
N GLN A 3 42.47 2.36 -0.90
CA GLN A 3 41.36 2.97 -0.17
C GLN A 3 40.56 1.87 0.55
N PRO A 4 40.19 2.05 1.82
CA PRO A 4 39.37 1.08 2.53
C PRO A 4 37.96 1.06 1.93
N PHE A 5 37.40 -0.15 1.77
CA PHE A 5 35.99 -0.31 1.44
C PHE A 5 35.14 0.22 2.59
N VAL A 6 34.25 1.17 2.29
CA VAL A 6 33.30 1.75 3.26
C VAL A 6 31.94 1.11 3.03
N PHE A 7 31.44 0.42 4.04
CA PHE A 7 30.08 -0.13 4.05
C PHE A 7 29.16 0.80 4.83
N GLN A 8 28.03 1.18 4.23
CA GLN A 8 26.98 1.97 4.88
C GLN A 8 25.66 1.22 4.83
N LYS A 9 25.00 1.06 5.99
CA LYS A 9 23.64 0.55 6.06
C LYS A 9 22.68 1.65 5.61
N ILE A 10 21.97 1.42 4.51
CA ILE A 10 21.00 2.38 3.93
C ILE A 10 19.54 1.97 4.13
N SER A 11 19.28 0.75 4.65
CA SER A 11 17.94 0.22 4.90
C SER A 11 17.93 -0.67 6.15
N ASN A 12 16.85 -0.59 6.94
CA ASN A 12 16.60 -1.50 8.06
C ASN A 12 15.93 -2.82 7.64
N HIS A 13 15.52 -2.92 6.37
CA HIS A 13 14.75 -4.03 5.84
C HIS A 13 15.57 -4.84 4.84
N GLY A 14 15.51 -6.16 4.97
CA GLY A 14 16.09 -7.12 4.03
C GLY A 14 15.01 -7.92 3.29
N SER A 15 15.43 -8.95 2.55
CA SER A 15 14.55 -9.80 1.74
C SER A 15 13.48 -10.53 2.53
N SER A 16 13.66 -10.75 3.84
CA SER A 16 12.63 -11.37 4.69
C SER A 16 11.41 -10.47 4.91
N ASN A 17 11.52 -9.16 4.67
CA ASN A 17 10.35 -8.27 4.68
C ASN A 17 9.54 -8.50 3.38
N PRO A 18 8.24 -8.84 3.45
CA PRO A 18 7.41 -9.07 2.27
C PRO A 18 7.38 -7.91 1.27
N ILE A 19 7.49 -6.66 1.74
CA ILE A 19 7.53 -5.47 0.86
C ILE A 19 8.77 -5.53 -0.03
N VAL A 20 9.93 -5.88 0.52
CA VAL A 20 11.19 -6.00 -0.22
C VAL A 20 11.13 -7.20 -1.17
N ALA A 21 10.68 -8.36 -0.68
CA ALA A 21 10.59 -9.56 -1.50
C ALA A 21 9.65 -9.39 -2.70
N ARG A 22 8.49 -8.77 -2.49
CA ARG A 22 7.41 -8.72 -3.49
C ARG A 22 7.51 -7.51 -4.43
N LEU A 23 8.05 -6.37 -3.99
CA LEU A 23 8.19 -5.19 -4.85
C LEU A 23 9.58 -5.03 -5.47
N ALA A 24 10.63 -5.65 -4.93
CA ALA A 24 11.94 -5.69 -5.59
C ALA A 24 12.25 -7.06 -6.17
N ILE A 25 12.49 -8.08 -5.34
CA ILE A 25 13.03 -9.37 -5.80
C ILE A 25 12.10 -10.01 -6.85
N GLN A 26 10.82 -10.14 -6.50
CA GLN A 26 9.80 -10.66 -7.40
C GLN A 26 9.65 -9.79 -8.65
N THR A 27 9.72 -8.46 -8.54
CA THR A 27 9.65 -7.57 -9.71
C THR A 27 10.81 -7.82 -10.66
N PHE A 28 12.05 -7.93 -10.16
CA PHE A 28 13.22 -8.26 -10.97
C PHE A 28 13.05 -9.60 -11.70
N ASP A 29 12.47 -10.59 -11.02
CA ASP A 29 12.19 -11.90 -11.63
C ASP A 29 11.05 -11.85 -12.65
N LEU A 30 10.03 -11.01 -12.43
CA LEU A 30 8.83 -10.96 -13.25
C LEU A 30 8.96 -10.04 -14.47
N ILE A 31 9.74 -8.96 -14.38
CA ILE A 31 9.80 -7.94 -15.44
C ILE A 31 10.37 -8.46 -16.76
N GLN A 32 11.19 -9.51 -16.74
CA GLN A 32 11.69 -10.17 -17.96
C GLN A 32 10.59 -10.79 -18.82
N TRP A 33 9.41 -10.99 -18.24
CA TRP A 33 8.24 -11.59 -18.88
C TRP A 33 7.29 -10.54 -19.50
N LEU A 34 7.59 -9.26 -19.34
CA LEU A 34 6.88 -8.14 -19.95
C LEU A 34 7.56 -7.74 -21.27
N ASN A 35 6.77 -7.53 -22.33
CA ASN A 35 7.25 -7.14 -23.65
C ASN A 35 7.56 -5.63 -23.73
N VAL A 36 8.71 -5.24 -23.21
CA VAL A 36 9.18 -3.85 -23.13
C VAL A 36 10.67 -3.74 -23.46
N SER A 37 11.11 -2.55 -23.88
CA SER A 37 12.54 -2.27 -24.11
C SER A 37 13.33 -2.31 -22.79
N ASP A 38 14.66 -2.40 -22.87
CA ASP A 38 15.49 -2.42 -21.66
C ASP A 38 15.47 -1.07 -20.91
N GLU A 39 15.29 0.04 -21.63
CA GLU A 39 15.06 1.36 -21.05
C GLU A 39 13.72 1.43 -20.29
N GLU A 40 12.64 0.90 -20.88
CA GLU A 40 11.33 0.81 -20.23
C GLU A 40 11.40 -0.10 -18.99
N LYS A 41 12.06 -1.27 -19.08
CA LYS A 41 12.28 -2.17 -17.93
C LYS A 41 12.99 -1.46 -16.79
N LYS A 42 14.06 -0.71 -17.10
CA LYS A 42 14.79 0.06 -16.09
C LYS A 42 13.90 1.09 -15.41
N ALA A 43 13.12 1.84 -16.18
CA ALA A 43 12.18 2.83 -15.63
C ALA A 43 11.12 2.19 -14.72
N ILE A 44 10.61 1.01 -15.10
CA ILE A 44 9.66 0.23 -14.29
C ILE A 44 10.33 -0.24 -12.98
N ILE A 45 11.53 -0.83 -13.06
CA ILE A 45 12.29 -1.30 -11.90
C ILE A 45 12.57 -0.13 -10.93
N ASP A 46 13.06 1.01 -11.44
CA ASP A 46 13.33 2.19 -10.62
C ASP A 46 12.05 2.68 -9.94
N ASN A 47 10.91 2.65 -10.63
CA ASN A 47 9.61 2.99 -10.03
C ASN A 47 9.20 2.00 -8.92
N TYR A 48 9.42 0.70 -9.10
CA TYR A 48 9.15 -0.30 -8.07
C TYR A 48 10.04 -0.16 -6.84
N LEU A 49 11.31 0.21 -7.03
CA LEU A 49 12.22 0.52 -5.92
C LEU A 49 11.73 1.75 -5.14
N ASP A 50 11.18 2.76 -5.82
CA ASP A 50 10.54 3.90 -5.15
C ASP A 50 9.26 3.49 -4.40
N LEU A 51 8.39 2.69 -5.01
CA LEU A 51 7.20 2.13 -4.35
C LEU A 51 7.58 1.35 -3.09
N GLN A 52 8.60 0.50 -3.16
CA GLN A 52 9.14 -0.23 -2.03
C GLN A 52 9.55 0.73 -0.90
N ARG A 53 10.35 1.77 -1.21
CA ARG A 53 10.79 2.76 -0.20
C ARG A 53 9.61 3.47 0.45
N ARG A 54 8.62 3.90 -0.34
CA ARG A 54 7.42 4.57 0.18
C ARG A 54 6.58 3.65 1.07
N LEU A 55 6.40 2.40 0.68
CA LEU A 55 5.62 1.44 1.46
C LEU A 55 6.35 0.98 2.73
N LEU A 56 7.67 0.86 2.68
CA LEU A 56 8.49 0.62 3.89
C LEU A 56 8.36 1.77 4.89
N ASN A 57 8.24 3.02 4.45
CA ASN A 57 7.97 4.13 5.37
C ASN A 57 6.61 3.97 6.06
N CYS A 58 5.56 3.59 5.33
CA CYS A 58 4.24 3.28 5.90
C CYS A 58 4.34 2.13 6.93
N PHE A 59 5.09 1.08 6.60
CA PHE A 59 5.34 -0.05 7.48
C PHE A 59 6.08 0.38 8.76
N ASP A 60 7.13 1.19 8.65
CA ASP A 60 7.89 1.68 9.80
C ASP A 60 7.04 2.57 10.72
N ILE A 61 6.14 3.38 10.16
CA ILE A 61 5.16 4.16 10.93
C ILE A 61 4.22 3.22 11.69
N GLN A 62 3.69 2.18 11.04
CA GLN A 62 2.86 1.18 11.70
C GLN A 62 3.61 0.48 12.84
N GLN A 63 4.87 0.07 12.64
CA GLN A 63 5.66 -0.57 13.69
C GLN A 63 5.87 0.34 14.90
N ARG A 64 6.12 1.65 14.69
CA ARG A 64 6.21 2.62 15.78
C ARG A 64 4.88 2.78 16.52
N LEU A 65 3.76 2.86 15.78
CA LEU A 65 2.42 2.93 16.37
C LEU A 65 2.10 1.68 17.22
N LEU A 66 2.45 0.49 16.74
CA LEU A 66 2.25 -0.77 17.48
C LEU A 66 3.12 -0.84 18.73
N ALA A 67 4.40 -0.46 18.64
CA ALA A 67 5.28 -0.40 19.80
C ALA A 67 4.79 0.62 20.85
N ALA A 68 4.31 1.78 20.41
CA ALA A 68 3.75 2.81 21.29
C ALA A 68 2.44 2.32 21.96
N ARG A 69 1.59 1.60 21.23
CA ARG A 69 0.39 0.94 21.75
C ARG A 69 0.73 -0.05 22.85
N ASP A 70 1.67 -0.95 22.59
CA ASP A 70 2.03 -2.03 23.51
C ASP A 70 2.66 -1.46 24.79
N LYS A 71 3.44 -0.38 24.67
CA LYS A 71 3.96 0.38 25.81
C LYS A 71 2.84 1.02 26.64
N ALA A 72 1.87 1.67 25.99
CA ALA A 72 0.75 2.32 26.67
C ALA A 72 -0.15 1.31 27.41
N LEU A 73 -0.44 0.17 26.77
CA LEU A 73 -1.21 -0.92 27.36
C LEU A 73 -0.49 -1.55 28.55
N SER A 74 0.80 -1.86 28.40
CA SER A 74 1.59 -2.44 29.49
C SER A 74 1.63 -1.52 30.71
N GLY A 75 1.83 -0.22 30.50
CA GLY A 75 1.78 0.77 31.58
C GLY A 75 0.42 0.84 32.28
N ALA A 76 -0.68 0.77 31.51
CA ALA A 76 -2.03 0.79 32.07
C ALA A 76 -2.32 -0.48 32.88
N VAL A 77 -1.88 -1.66 32.40
CA VAL A 77 -2.06 -2.94 33.09
C VAL A 77 -1.41 -2.93 34.48
N GLU A 78 -0.22 -2.38 34.63
CA GLU A 78 0.45 -2.29 35.94
C GLU A 78 -0.30 -1.38 36.93
N ILE A 79 -0.92 -0.30 36.44
CA ILE A 79 -1.75 0.60 37.27
C ILE A 79 -3.07 -0.08 37.65
N TRP A 80 -3.69 -0.85 36.74
CA TRP A 80 -4.90 -1.60 37.08
C TRP A 80 -4.63 -2.68 38.14
N LYS A 81 -3.47 -3.35 38.09
CA LYS A 81 -3.06 -4.32 39.12
C LYS A 81 -2.90 -3.71 40.50
N SER A 82 -2.58 -2.41 40.60
CA SER A 82 -2.52 -1.69 41.87
C SER A 82 -3.88 -1.20 42.37
N GLY A 83 -4.98 -1.56 41.68
CA GLY A 83 -6.35 -1.17 42.03
C GLY A 83 -6.74 0.23 41.59
N GLN A 84 -5.88 0.92 40.83
CA GLN A 84 -6.13 2.27 40.35
C GLN A 84 -6.78 2.28 38.96
N ASN A 85 -7.61 3.28 38.70
CA ASN A 85 -8.22 3.49 37.40
C ASN A 85 -7.30 4.32 36.50
N THR A 86 -7.04 3.85 35.29
CA THR A 86 -6.35 4.61 34.24
C THR A 86 -6.90 4.26 32.86
N VAL A 87 -6.69 5.15 31.88
CA VAL A 87 -6.98 4.91 30.47
C VAL A 87 -5.63 4.96 29.73
N PRO A 88 -5.28 3.94 28.93
CA PRO A 88 -4.05 3.97 28.15
C PRO A 88 -4.03 5.21 27.24
N HIS A 89 -2.86 5.72 26.93
CA HIS A 89 -2.75 6.81 25.96
C HIS A 89 -1.51 6.63 25.10
N VAL A 90 -1.71 6.56 23.79
CA VAL A 90 -0.63 6.41 22.82
C VAL A 90 -0.09 7.80 22.48
N ILE A 91 1.08 8.12 23.02
CA ILE A 91 1.76 9.41 22.82
C ILE A 91 2.16 9.55 21.34
N GLY A 92 1.90 10.72 20.74
CA GLY A 92 2.27 11.04 19.36
C GLY A 92 1.44 10.33 18.29
N MET A 93 0.31 9.70 18.67
CA MET A 93 -0.52 8.93 17.75
C MET A 93 -1.06 9.76 16.58
N GLN A 94 -1.55 10.98 16.85
CA GLN A 94 -2.05 11.87 15.80
C GLN A 94 -0.98 12.13 14.73
N ASP A 95 0.22 12.53 15.14
CA ASP A 95 1.32 12.85 14.23
C ASP A 95 1.74 11.65 13.39
N GLU A 96 1.87 10.46 13.99
CA GLU A 96 2.20 9.23 13.27
C GLU A 96 1.11 8.85 12.26
N VAL A 97 -0.17 9.03 12.61
CA VAL A 97 -1.29 8.76 11.69
C VAL A 97 -1.30 9.74 10.51
N GLU A 98 -1.03 11.02 10.76
CA GLU A 98 -0.92 12.02 9.69
C GLU A 98 0.28 11.74 8.76
N ASN A 99 1.42 11.32 9.33
CA ASN A 99 2.61 10.89 8.60
C ASN A 99 2.35 9.63 7.77
N PHE A 100 1.54 8.69 8.28
CA PHE A 100 1.10 7.51 7.54
C PHE A 100 0.31 7.94 6.31
N LEU A 101 -0.71 8.79 6.48
CA LEU A 101 -1.55 9.27 5.37
C LEU A 101 -0.75 10.06 4.34
N PHE A 102 0.25 10.85 4.77
CA PHE A 102 1.15 11.54 3.85
C PHE A 102 2.00 10.55 3.02
N SER A 103 2.57 9.54 3.68
CA SER A 103 3.38 8.51 3.04
C SER A 103 2.54 7.66 2.07
N ALA A 104 1.31 7.31 2.45
CA ALA A 104 0.33 6.61 1.62
C ALA A 104 -0.05 7.41 0.36
N LYS A 105 -0.32 8.72 0.49
CA LYS A 105 -0.60 9.58 -0.67
C LYS A 105 0.61 9.68 -1.60
N THR A 106 1.82 9.72 -1.05
CA THR A 106 3.05 9.67 -1.85
C THR A 106 3.20 8.33 -2.57
N TYR A 107 2.91 7.20 -1.93
CA TYR A 107 2.90 5.89 -2.57
C TYR A 107 1.94 5.87 -3.78
N LEU A 108 0.72 6.38 -3.63
CA LEU A 108 -0.25 6.47 -4.72
C LEU A 108 0.21 7.33 -5.91
N ARG A 109 0.99 8.39 -5.67
CA ARG A 109 1.63 9.16 -6.77
C ARG A 109 2.63 8.30 -7.55
N GLU A 110 3.39 7.46 -6.85
CA GLU A 110 4.30 6.51 -7.50
C GLU A 110 3.54 5.40 -8.24
N VAL A 111 2.35 5.01 -7.78
CA VAL A 111 1.47 4.08 -8.50
C VAL A 111 0.94 4.70 -9.78
N ALA A 112 0.57 5.99 -9.76
CA ALA A 112 0.17 6.71 -10.97
C ALA A 112 1.30 6.74 -12.01
N ARG A 113 2.55 6.98 -11.57
CA ARG A 113 3.73 6.89 -12.43
C ARG A 113 3.94 5.46 -12.95
N LEU A 114 3.70 4.45 -12.12
CA LEU A 114 3.83 3.05 -12.50
C LEU A 114 2.81 2.67 -13.58
N LEU A 115 1.55 3.12 -13.47
CA LEU A 115 0.54 2.94 -14.52
C LEU A 115 1.00 3.50 -15.86
N ASN A 116 1.61 4.69 -15.84
CA ASN A 116 2.17 5.31 -17.04
C ASN A 116 3.30 4.47 -17.64
N ASN A 117 4.19 3.93 -16.81
CA ASN A 117 5.32 3.11 -17.27
C ASN A 117 4.88 1.73 -17.78
N LEU A 118 3.90 1.09 -17.13
CA LEU A 118 3.43 -0.26 -17.50
C LEU A 118 2.48 -0.25 -18.69
N PHE A 119 1.57 0.73 -18.77
CA PHE A 119 0.47 0.72 -19.73
C PHE A 119 0.49 1.89 -20.71
N ARG A 120 1.50 2.78 -20.64
CA ARG A 120 1.61 3.98 -21.48
C ARG A 120 0.37 4.88 -21.36
N ALA A 121 -0.18 4.97 -20.14
CA ALA A 121 -1.50 5.54 -19.82
C ALA A 121 -1.63 7.07 -19.96
N ASN A 122 -0.52 7.80 -19.98
CA ASN A 122 -0.46 9.28 -20.01
C ASN A 122 -1.38 9.98 -18.99
N LEU A 123 -1.48 9.42 -17.79
CA LEU A 123 -2.23 9.95 -16.66
C LEU A 123 -1.39 10.96 -15.86
N PRO A 124 -2.00 11.97 -15.20
CA PRO A 124 -1.28 12.81 -14.25
C PRO A 124 -0.65 11.98 -13.12
N ASN A 125 0.58 12.31 -12.71
CA ASN A 125 1.29 11.63 -11.61
C ASN A 125 0.79 12.11 -10.23
N GLU A 126 -0.51 11.99 -9.98
CA GLU A 126 -1.17 12.51 -8.79
C GLU A 126 -2.09 11.45 -8.16
N ALA A 127 -2.12 11.33 -6.84
CA ALA A 127 -3.04 10.42 -6.15
C ALA A 127 -4.53 10.74 -6.41
N ALA A 128 -4.85 11.96 -6.86
CA ALA A 128 -6.21 12.36 -7.17
C ALA A 128 -6.81 11.62 -8.38
N ILE A 129 -6.00 10.97 -9.23
CA ILE A 129 -6.52 10.24 -10.39
C ILE A 129 -7.34 8.99 -10.02
N PHE A 130 -7.16 8.48 -8.80
CA PHE A 130 -7.80 7.24 -8.33
C PHE A 130 -9.18 7.45 -7.72
N TRP A 131 -9.66 8.69 -7.60
CA TRP A 131 -10.98 8.96 -7.03
C TRP A 131 -11.61 10.20 -7.67
N ASP A 132 -12.94 10.29 -7.62
CA ASP A 132 -13.67 11.48 -8.03
C ASP A 132 -14.33 12.17 -6.82
N PRO A 133 -14.11 13.48 -6.61
CA PRO A 133 -14.69 14.22 -5.50
C PRO A 133 -16.20 14.43 -5.56
N LYS A 134 -16.85 14.16 -6.70
CA LYS A 134 -18.30 14.26 -6.87
C LYS A 134 -18.98 12.89 -6.78
N GLY A 135 -18.23 11.82 -6.48
CA GLY A 135 -18.76 10.45 -6.41
C GLY A 135 -18.99 9.81 -7.78
N GLY A 136 -18.41 10.37 -8.84
CA GLY A 136 -18.40 9.77 -10.17
C GLY A 136 -17.25 8.78 -10.36
N GLU A 137 -17.00 8.45 -11.62
CA GLU A 137 -15.91 7.57 -12.02
C GLU A 137 -14.55 8.30 -11.93
N SER A 138 -13.52 7.62 -11.40
CA SER A 138 -12.17 8.18 -11.31
C SER A 138 -11.50 8.29 -12.68
N LYS A 139 -10.45 9.11 -12.80
CA LYS A 139 -9.69 9.24 -14.06
C LYS A 139 -9.04 7.91 -14.48
N VAL A 140 -8.58 7.12 -13.51
CA VAL A 140 -8.01 5.79 -13.77
C VAL A 140 -9.08 4.82 -14.29
N ALA A 141 -10.27 4.85 -13.71
CA ALA A 141 -11.38 4.00 -14.14
C ALA A 141 -11.84 4.38 -15.57
N GLN A 142 -12.05 5.67 -15.84
CA GLN A 142 -12.38 6.18 -17.18
C GLN A 142 -11.32 5.74 -18.20
N TRP A 143 -10.05 5.96 -17.90
CA TRP A 143 -8.95 5.54 -18.77
C TRP A 143 -8.93 4.03 -19.02
N ALA A 144 -9.12 3.22 -17.98
CA ALA A 144 -9.09 1.76 -18.12
C ALA A 144 -10.27 1.26 -18.97
N ASN A 145 -11.46 1.82 -18.76
CA ASN A 145 -12.64 1.55 -19.57
C ASN A 145 -12.42 1.92 -21.04
N ASP A 146 -11.91 3.12 -21.32
CA ASP A 146 -11.63 3.58 -22.68
C ASP A 146 -10.55 2.73 -23.38
N ARG A 147 -9.54 2.29 -22.63
CA ARG A 147 -8.38 1.57 -23.17
C ARG A 147 -8.64 0.08 -23.39
N PHE A 148 -9.33 -0.57 -22.45
CA PHE A 148 -9.44 -2.03 -22.41
C PHE A 148 -10.90 -2.54 -22.46
N GLY A 149 -11.88 -1.69 -22.14
CA GLY A 149 -13.28 -2.07 -21.95
C GLY A 149 -13.58 -2.53 -20.52
N GLU A 150 -14.87 -2.52 -20.16
CA GLU A 150 -15.39 -2.76 -18.79
C GLU A 150 -15.10 -4.17 -18.27
N ASP A 151 -15.26 -5.19 -19.12
CA ASP A 151 -15.08 -6.60 -18.73
C ASP A 151 -13.60 -7.04 -18.64
N HIS A 152 -12.67 -6.18 -19.04
CA HIS A 152 -11.26 -6.51 -19.09
C HIS A 152 -10.67 -6.72 -17.69
N GLY A 153 -9.70 -7.62 -17.56
CA GLY A 153 -9.04 -7.95 -16.28
C GLY A 153 -8.45 -6.73 -15.58
N THR A 154 -7.64 -5.94 -16.30
CA THR A 154 -7.06 -4.68 -15.81
C THR A 154 -8.13 -3.69 -15.32
N THR A 155 -9.20 -3.51 -16.09
CA THR A 155 -10.28 -2.57 -15.74
C THR A 155 -10.99 -3.00 -14.47
N ARG A 156 -11.39 -4.27 -14.39
CA ARG A 156 -12.06 -4.82 -13.20
C ARG A 156 -11.18 -4.75 -11.95
N MET A 157 -9.87 -5.02 -12.10
CA MET A 157 -8.93 -4.87 -10.99
C MET A 157 -8.85 -3.41 -10.54
N LEU A 158 -8.63 -2.46 -11.44
CA LEU A 158 -8.54 -1.04 -11.06
C LEU A 158 -9.83 -0.49 -10.43
N LEU A 159 -10.99 -0.97 -10.91
CA LEU A 159 -12.29 -0.63 -10.33
C LEU A 159 -12.44 -1.20 -8.90
N SER A 160 -11.97 -2.43 -8.63
CA SER A 160 -12.06 -3.02 -7.29
C SER A 160 -11.19 -2.28 -6.26
N GLU A 161 -10.14 -1.59 -6.69
CA GLU A 161 -9.26 -0.85 -5.80
C GLU A 161 -9.72 0.59 -5.52
N ALA A 162 -10.64 1.13 -6.34
CA ALA A 162 -10.97 2.56 -6.34
C ALA A 162 -11.53 3.06 -4.99
N ASP A 163 -12.40 2.29 -4.36
CA ASP A 163 -13.11 2.73 -3.14
C ASP A 163 -12.16 2.92 -1.95
N TRP A 164 -11.32 1.92 -1.67
CA TRP A 164 -10.41 1.99 -0.53
C TRP A 164 -9.28 3.00 -0.77
N ILE A 165 -8.77 3.11 -2.01
CA ILE A 165 -7.81 4.14 -2.38
C ILE A 165 -8.44 5.53 -2.18
N GLY A 166 -9.68 5.71 -2.65
CA GLY A 166 -10.43 6.94 -2.50
C GLY A 166 -10.59 7.35 -1.03
N GLU A 167 -10.86 6.41 -0.13
CA GLU A 167 -10.92 6.69 1.31
C GLU A 167 -9.58 7.15 1.89
N ILE A 168 -8.45 6.55 1.48
CA ILE A 168 -7.12 7.01 1.93
C ILE A 168 -6.84 8.43 1.44
N VAL A 169 -7.16 8.74 0.18
CA VAL A 169 -6.98 10.09 -0.36
C VAL A 169 -7.88 11.09 0.37
N ARG A 170 -9.14 10.74 0.64
CA ARG A 170 -10.07 11.59 1.41
C ARG A 170 -9.58 11.81 2.85
N LYS A 171 -9.10 10.78 3.55
CA LYS A 171 -8.52 10.91 4.90
C LYS A 171 -7.32 11.87 4.88
N ARG A 172 -6.42 11.75 3.91
CA ARG A 172 -5.28 12.67 3.79
C ARG A 172 -5.71 14.10 3.46
N ASN A 173 -6.67 14.28 2.57
CA ASN A 173 -7.18 15.61 2.23
C ASN A 173 -7.89 16.28 3.41
N ALA A 174 -8.57 15.52 4.28
CA ALA A 174 -9.19 16.03 5.50
C ALA A 174 -8.17 16.52 6.54
N VAL A 175 -6.93 15.99 6.51
CA VAL A 175 -5.80 16.51 7.30
C VAL A 175 -5.24 17.80 6.69
N GLU A 176 -5.02 17.83 5.37
CA GLU A 176 -4.44 18.99 4.68
C GLU A 176 -5.39 20.19 4.62
N HIS A 177 -6.70 19.93 4.54
CA HIS A 177 -7.74 20.95 4.40
C HIS A 177 -8.93 20.65 5.33
N PRO A 178 -8.77 20.84 6.65
CA PRO A 178 -9.86 20.67 7.60
C PRO A 178 -11.08 21.54 7.21
N ASN A 179 -12.29 20.98 7.36
CA ASN A 179 -13.57 21.60 6.95
C ASN A 179 -13.73 21.79 5.42
N GLY A 180 -12.83 21.23 4.61
CA GLY A 180 -12.99 21.16 3.16
C GLY A 180 -13.97 20.06 2.73
N LYS A 181 -13.98 19.74 1.42
CA LYS A 181 -14.87 18.73 0.83
C LYS A 181 -14.70 17.31 1.39
N SER A 182 -13.56 17.02 2.01
CA SER A 182 -13.28 15.69 2.59
C SER A 182 -13.67 15.58 4.06
N GLY A 183 -14.20 16.65 4.67
CA GLY A 183 -14.58 16.69 6.08
C GLY A 183 -13.38 16.93 6.99
N VAL A 184 -13.48 16.45 8.24
CA VAL A 184 -12.42 16.51 9.24
C VAL A 184 -12.04 15.10 9.64
N LEU A 185 -10.74 14.77 9.60
CA LEU A 185 -10.24 13.52 10.14
C LEU A 185 -10.27 13.59 11.66
N LYS A 186 -10.99 12.68 12.31
CA LYS A 186 -10.90 12.46 13.74
C LYS A 186 -10.04 11.23 13.99
N VAL A 187 -8.97 11.39 14.75
CA VAL A 187 -8.20 10.28 15.30
C VAL A 187 -8.41 10.33 16.81
N VAL A 188 -8.93 9.24 17.34
CA VAL A 188 -9.33 9.14 18.74
C VAL A 188 -8.46 8.09 19.39
N ASN A 189 -7.87 8.45 20.53
CA ASN A 189 -7.03 7.53 21.31
C ASN A 189 -7.94 6.54 22.08
N TYR A 190 -7.39 5.81 23.04
CA TYR A 190 -8.26 5.05 23.94
C TYR A 190 -9.22 5.98 24.68
N GLU A 191 -10.49 5.60 24.71
CA GLU A 191 -11.53 6.33 25.42
C GLU A 191 -12.22 5.43 26.42
N ARG A 192 -12.57 5.99 27.58
CA ARG A 192 -13.38 5.29 28.58
C ARG A 192 -14.85 5.59 28.36
N ILE A 193 -15.63 4.55 28.19
CA ILE A 193 -17.10 4.57 28.16
C ILE A 193 -17.67 3.74 29.30
N ALA A 194 -18.99 3.79 29.51
CA ALA A 194 -19.66 3.01 30.54
C ALA A 194 -19.41 1.49 30.40
N ALA A 195 -19.31 0.99 29.16
CA ALA A 195 -19.09 -0.43 28.87
C ALA A 195 -17.62 -0.87 28.90
N GLY A 196 -16.67 0.03 29.14
CA GLY A 196 -15.23 -0.29 29.18
C GLY A 196 -14.36 0.73 28.46
N ILE A 197 -13.26 0.26 27.88
CA ILE A 197 -12.32 1.09 27.13
C ILE A 197 -12.43 0.74 25.66
N ILE A 198 -12.65 1.74 24.81
CA ILE A 198 -12.63 1.60 23.35
C ILE A 198 -11.19 1.79 22.87
N PRO A 199 -10.69 0.93 21.96
CA PRO A 199 -9.36 1.10 21.37
C PRO A 199 -9.29 2.31 20.42
N PRO A 200 -8.07 2.76 20.05
CA PRO A 200 -7.89 3.82 19.08
C PRO A 200 -8.59 3.55 17.76
N HIS A 201 -9.26 4.58 17.27
CA HIS A 201 -10.05 4.53 16.05
C HIS A 201 -9.98 5.87 15.32
N TRP A 202 -10.33 5.85 14.05
CA TRP A 202 -10.45 7.06 13.25
C TRP A 202 -11.73 7.09 12.43
N SER A 203 -12.13 8.28 12.03
CA SER A 203 -13.29 8.51 11.15
C SER A 203 -13.13 9.83 10.40
N ARG A 204 -13.94 10.06 9.39
CA ARG A 204 -14.10 11.39 8.77
C ARG A 204 -15.49 11.92 9.08
N GLU A 205 -15.57 13.05 9.78
CA GLU A 205 -16.85 13.71 10.03
C GLU A 205 -17.32 14.55 8.85
N GLY A 206 -18.63 14.61 8.65
CA GLY A 206 -19.29 15.49 7.68
C GLY A 206 -19.28 15.02 6.23
N ALA A 207 -18.65 13.87 5.90
CA ALA A 207 -18.53 13.42 4.50
C ALA A 207 -18.25 11.90 4.32
N SER A 208 -18.45 11.06 5.33
CA SER A 208 -18.18 9.61 5.23
C SER A 208 -19.40 8.79 5.63
N PRO A 209 -19.86 7.84 4.79
CA PRO A 209 -20.83 6.82 5.22
C PRO A 209 -20.18 5.78 6.14
N ILE A 210 -18.84 5.72 6.17
CA ILE A 210 -18.06 4.80 6.99
C ILE A 210 -17.90 5.44 8.37
N GLY A 211 -18.42 4.76 9.40
CA GLY A 211 -18.26 5.13 10.80
C GLY A 211 -16.82 4.92 11.31
N PRO A 212 -16.61 5.05 12.64
CA PRO A 212 -15.33 4.78 13.26
C PRO A 212 -14.78 3.38 12.93
N THR A 213 -13.52 3.32 12.51
CA THR A 213 -12.82 2.04 12.25
C THR A 213 -11.60 1.90 13.14
N ASP A 214 -11.27 0.66 13.52
CA ASP A 214 -10.05 0.32 14.26
C ASP A 214 -8.82 0.83 13.50
N LEU A 215 -8.07 1.71 14.14
CA LEU A 215 -6.95 2.42 13.53
C LEU A 215 -5.84 1.46 13.10
N TYR A 216 -5.45 0.54 13.98
CA TYR A 216 -4.31 -0.35 13.75
C TYR A 216 -4.60 -1.38 12.67
N LYS A 217 -5.81 -1.94 12.69
CA LYS A 217 -6.27 -2.89 11.69
C LYS A 217 -6.39 -2.23 10.33
N ASP A 218 -6.98 -1.03 10.24
CA ASP A 218 -7.17 -0.32 8.97
C ASP A 218 -5.83 0.06 8.33
N ILE A 219 -4.86 0.55 9.13
CA ILE A 219 -3.49 0.80 8.66
C ILE A 219 -2.84 -0.50 8.14
N SER A 220 -2.98 -1.61 8.87
CA SER A 220 -2.41 -2.89 8.46
C SER A 220 -2.97 -3.40 7.15
N VAL A 221 -4.30 -3.34 6.99
CA VAL A 221 -4.99 -3.75 5.76
C VAL A 221 -4.58 -2.85 4.61
N THR A 222 -4.47 -1.54 4.84
CA THR A 222 -4.04 -0.58 3.81
C THR A 222 -2.64 -0.89 3.29
N ILE A 223 -1.69 -1.24 4.17
CA ILE A 223 -0.32 -1.61 3.76
C ILE A 223 -0.32 -2.89 2.90
N ASP A 224 -1.11 -3.91 3.29
CA ASP A 224 -1.23 -5.14 2.50
C ASP A 224 -1.91 -4.90 1.15
N ASN A 225 -2.95 -4.05 1.11
CA ASN A 225 -3.61 -3.65 -0.12
C ASN A 225 -2.65 -2.88 -1.05
N PHE A 226 -1.85 -1.95 -0.53
CA PHE A 226 -0.81 -1.30 -1.34
C PHE A 226 0.20 -2.31 -1.90
N LEU A 227 0.65 -3.26 -1.08
CA LEU A 227 1.58 -4.29 -1.53
C LEU A 227 0.99 -5.12 -2.67
N LYS A 228 -0.27 -5.55 -2.53
CA LYS A 228 -0.99 -6.32 -3.56
C LYS A 228 -1.23 -5.50 -4.82
N LEU A 229 -1.71 -4.27 -4.70
CA LEU A 229 -1.90 -3.34 -5.82
C LEU A 229 -0.63 -3.20 -6.66
N GLY A 230 0.52 -3.00 -6.01
CA GLY A 230 1.81 -2.92 -6.70
C GLY A 230 2.10 -4.17 -7.52
N GLU A 231 1.89 -5.37 -6.97
CA GLU A 231 2.14 -6.62 -7.70
C GLU A 231 1.10 -6.90 -8.78
N ASP A 232 -0.17 -6.66 -8.50
CA ASP A 232 -1.28 -6.96 -9.39
C ASP A 232 -1.21 -6.10 -10.66
N LEU A 233 -0.66 -4.88 -10.56
CA LEU A 233 -0.35 -4.04 -11.72
C LEU A 233 0.69 -4.69 -12.65
N LEU A 234 1.76 -5.28 -12.12
CA LEU A 234 2.73 -6.00 -12.95
C LEU A 234 2.12 -7.26 -13.57
N ILE A 235 1.32 -7.99 -12.80
CA ILE A 235 0.60 -9.18 -13.28
C ILE A 235 -0.28 -8.81 -14.47
N GLU A 236 -1.11 -7.78 -14.33
CA GLU A 236 -1.97 -7.33 -15.42
C GLU A 236 -1.14 -6.83 -16.61
N ALA A 237 -0.05 -6.08 -16.38
CA ALA A 237 0.83 -5.65 -17.48
C ALA A 237 1.39 -6.84 -18.27
N ILE A 238 1.90 -7.87 -17.58
CA ILE A 238 2.41 -9.09 -18.22
C ILE A 238 1.30 -9.85 -18.96
N ARG A 239 0.08 -9.90 -18.41
CA ARG A 239 -1.06 -10.53 -19.09
C ARG A 239 -1.47 -9.79 -20.37
N ASN A 240 -1.36 -8.46 -20.38
CA ASN A 240 -1.71 -7.63 -21.53
C ASN A 240 -0.67 -7.68 -22.64
N ASP A 241 0.62 -7.67 -22.28
CA ASP A 241 1.73 -7.61 -23.24
C ASP A 241 2.87 -8.56 -22.83
N PRO A 242 2.64 -9.89 -22.87
CA PRO A 242 3.63 -10.87 -22.46
C PRO A 242 4.78 -10.94 -23.47
N ALA A 243 6.02 -11.06 -22.98
CA ALA A 243 7.20 -11.29 -23.83
C ALA A 243 7.09 -12.61 -24.63
N PHE A 244 6.37 -13.60 -24.09
CA PHE A 244 6.09 -14.89 -24.75
C PHE A 244 4.64 -15.33 -24.49
N PRO A 245 3.91 -15.85 -25.48
CA PRO A 245 2.51 -16.27 -25.29
C PRO A 245 2.28 -17.39 -24.25
N GLN A 246 3.30 -18.20 -23.95
CA GLN A 246 3.19 -19.39 -23.10
C GLN A 246 3.48 -19.12 -21.61
N ILE A 247 3.52 -17.86 -21.18
CA ILE A 247 3.84 -17.51 -19.79
C ILE A 247 2.65 -17.84 -18.89
N ILE A 248 2.94 -18.54 -17.80
CA ILE A 248 2.01 -18.79 -16.69
C ILE A 248 2.54 -18.08 -15.46
N LEU A 249 1.67 -17.31 -14.81
CA LEU A 249 1.92 -16.73 -13.49
C LEU A 249 1.33 -17.64 -12.41
N ALA A 250 2.19 -18.28 -11.64
CA ALA A 250 1.81 -19.18 -10.55
C ALA A 250 1.87 -18.46 -9.19
N PHE A 251 0.80 -18.56 -8.43
CA PHE A 251 0.70 -17.99 -7.08
C PHE A 251 1.22 -19.00 -6.05
N VAL A 252 2.18 -18.57 -5.23
CA VAL A 252 2.75 -19.34 -4.13
C VAL A 252 1.84 -19.17 -2.90
N PRO A 253 1.21 -20.26 -2.40
CA PRO A 253 0.38 -20.21 -1.19
C PRO A 253 1.19 -19.71 0.01
N GLU A 254 0.54 -19.00 0.95
CA GLU A 254 1.23 -18.36 2.08
C GLU A 254 2.12 -19.31 2.88
N LYS A 255 1.61 -20.51 3.15
CA LYS A 255 2.31 -21.58 3.88
C LYS A 255 3.58 -22.10 3.17
N ASP A 256 3.69 -21.89 1.86
CA ASP A 256 4.77 -22.42 1.01
C ASP A 256 5.78 -21.33 0.61
N ARG A 257 5.60 -20.09 1.07
CA ARG A 257 6.53 -18.98 0.80
C ARG A 257 7.79 -19.11 1.64
N ASP A 258 8.96 -18.87 1.02
CA ASP A 258 10.24 -18.86 1.74
C ASP A 258 10.27 -17.70 2.74
N PRO A 259 10.42 -17.95 4.06
CA PRO A 259 10.49 -16.88 5.07
C PRO A 259 11.65 -15.89 4.85
N LYS A 260 12.70 -16.28 4.10
CA LYS A 260 13.84 -15.39 3.78
C LYS A 260 13.57 -14.48 2.58
N ALA A 261 12.60 -14.82 1.74
CA ALA A 261 12.19 -14.06 0.57
C ALA A 261 10.75 -14.46 0.19
N PRO A 262 9.72 -13.95 0.91
CA PRO A 262 8.35 -14.43 0.77
C PRO A 262 7.66 -13.86 -0.47
N VAL A 263 8.15 -14.25 -1.64
CA VAL A 263 7.55 -13.93 -2.95
C VAL A 263 6.18 -14.60 -3.08
N ARG A 264 5.22 -13.90 -3.68
CA ARG A 264 3.85 -14.37 -3.90
C ARG A 264 3.67 -15.00 -5.28
N ILE A 265 4.43 -14.57 -6.28
CA ILE A 265 4.22 -14.94 -7.68
C ILE A 265 5.53 -15.41 -8.28
N ARG A 266 5.44 -16.44 -9.12
CA ARG A 266 6.52 -16.91 -9.99
C ARG A 266 6.01 -17.06 -11.41
N ALA A 267 6.81 -16.70 -12.38
CA ALA A 267 6.53 -16.99 -13.78
C ALA A 267 7.14 -18.33 -14.19
N THR A 268 6.44 -19.06 -15.04
CA THR A 268 6.89 -20.31 -15.66
C THR A 268 6.35 -20.39 -17.09
N VAL A 269 6.84 -21.35 -17.87
CA VAL A 269 6.44 -21.55 -19.28
C VAL A 269 5.56 -22.80 -19.36
N ASP A 270 4.41 -22.71 -20.04
CA ASP A 270 3.61 -23.90 -20.35
C ASP A 270 4.26 -24.72 -21.46
N LEU A 271 4.96 -25.79 -21.08
CA LEU A 271 5.60 -26.71 -22.02
C LEU A 271 4.61 -27.63 -22.77
N ARG A 272 3.30 -27.55 -22.48
CA ARG A 272 2.27 -28.41 -23.12
C ARG A 272 1.83 -27.91 -24.48
N GLN A 273 2.17 -26.67 -24.85
CA GLN A 273 2.02 -26.16 -26.23
C GLN A 273 3.33 -26.35 -27.01
N LYS A 274 3.67 -27.60 -27.33
CA LYS A 274 4.65 -27.85 -28.40
C LYS A 274 3.96 -27.58 -29.74
N ARG A 275 4.53 -26.66 -30.53
CA ARG A 275 4.21 -26.48 -31.94
C ARG A 275 4.51 -27.76 -32.73
#